data_AF-A0A7V1I3H1-F1
#
_entry.id   AF-A0A7V1I3H1-F1
#
_cell.length_a   1.000
_cell.length_b   1.000
_cell.length_c   1.000
_cell.angle_alpha   90.00
_cell.angle_beta   90.00
_cell.angle_gamma   90.00
#
_symmetry.space_group_name_H-M   'P 1'
#
loop_
_entity.id
_entity.type
_entity.pdbx_description
1 polymer ?
#
loop_
_entity_poly.entity_id
_entity_poly.type
_entity_poly.pdbx_seq_one_letter_code
_entity_poly.pdbx_strand_id
1 'polypeptide(L)' 'MDVKKNILRFTISMEKDLLDELLRITRQRKKSKAVNVACREFVRMKQKEYLLNFKGKVSFEDVNE' A
#
# COMPACT_ATOMS: atom_id res chain seq x y z
N MET A 1 -1.83 9.47 -24.40
CA MET A 1 -0.57 8.70 -24.37
C MET A 1 -0.81 7.50 -23.48
N ASP A 2 -0.88 6.29 -24.04
CA ASP A 2 -1.07 5.05 -23.27
C ASP A 2 0.22 4.77 -22.49
N VAL A 3 0.26 5.16 -21.22
CA VAL A 3 1.43 4.92 -20.37
C VAL A 3 1.46 3.42 -20.06
N LYS A 4 2.20 2.68 -20.89
CA LYS A 4 2.39 1.24 -20.77
C LYS A 4 2.90 0.92 -19.37
N LYS A 5 2.05 0.34 -18.54
CA LYS A 5 2.36 0.03 -17.14
C LYS A 5 3.42 -1.07 -17.10
N ASN A 6 4.60 -0.79 -16.55
CA ASN A 6 5.64 -1.79 -16.38
C ASN A 6 5.24 -2.73 -15.23
N ILE A 7 4.88 -3.98 -15.55
CA ILE A 7 4.40 -4.98 -14.59
C ILE A 7 5.46 -6.08 -14.47
N LEU A 8 6.08 -6.18 -13.30
CA LEU A 8 6.93 -7.31 -12.94
C LEU A 8 6.07 -8.47 -12.41
N ARG A 9 6.37 -9.70 -12.84
CA ARG A 9 5.74 -10.92 -12.34
C ARG A 9 6.77 -11.75 -11.59
N PHE A 10 6.41 -12.19 -10.40
CA PHE A 10 7.24 -13.03 -9.57
C PHE A 10 6.33 -13.93 -8.72
N THR A 11 6.90 -15.02 -8.20
CA THR A 11 6.18 -15.99 -7.36
C THR A 11 6.39 -15.66 -5.89
N ILE A 12 5.32 -15.72 -5.09
CA ILE A 12 5.37 -15.58 -3.64
C ILE A 12 4.69 -16.78 -2.99
N SER A 13 5.21 -17.16 -1.83
CA SER A 13 4.54 -18.10 -0.92
C SER A 13 3.65 -17.29 0.02
N MET A 14 2.41 -17.76 0.25
CA MET A 14 1.49 -17.14 1.19
C MET A 14 0.57 -18.21 1.80
N GLU A 15 0.10 -17.96 3.01
CA GLU A 15 -0.91 -18.80 3.64
C GLU A 15 -2.21 -18.80 2.81
N LYS A 16 -2.78 -19.99 2.63
CA LYS A 16 -4.00 -20.15 1.84
C LYS A 16 -5.17 -19.40 2.46
N ASP A 17 -5.34 -19.52 3.78
CA ASP A 17 -6.45 -18.92 4.50
C ASP A 17 -6.38 -17.38 4.45
N LEU A 18 -5.17 -16.82 4.50
CA LEU A 18 -4.93 -15.39 4.29
C LEU A 18 -5.31 -14.95 2.87
N LEU A 19 -4.99 -15.73 1.84
CA LEU A 19 -5.39 -15.41 0.46
C LEU A 19 -6.91 -15.44 0.30
N ASP A 20 -7.56 -16.44 0.86
CA ASP A 20 -9.01 -16.62 0.78
C ASP A 20 -9.74 -15.47 1.50
N GLU A 21 -9.25 -15.07 2.67
CA GLU A 21 -9.76 -13.90 3.39
C GLU A 21 -9.51 -12.60 2.62
N LEU A 22 -8.31 -12.42 2.06
CA LEU A 22 -7.98 -11.25 1.24
C LEU A 22 -8.93 -11.13 0.05
N LEU A 23 -9.23 -12.22 -0.64
CA LEU A 23 -10.18 -12.24 -1.77
C LEU A 23 -11.60 -11.91 -1.30
N ARG A 24 -12.02 -12.45 -0.14
CA ARG A 24 -13.33 -12.19 0.47
C ARG A 24 -13.51 -10.72 0.81
N ILE A 25 -12.55 -10.11 1.52
CA ILE A 25 -12.59 -8.71 1.97
C ILE A 25 -12.50 -7.76 0.79
N THR A 26 -11.57 -7.99 -0.15
CA THR A 26 -11.38 -7.12 -1.31
C THR A 26 -12.44 -7.30 -2.40
N ARG A 27 -13.26 -8.36 -2.29
CA ARG A 27 -14.27 -8.79 -3.28
C ARG A 27 -13.70 -8.94 -4.69
N GLN A 28 -12.41 -9.29 -4.79
CA GLN A 28 -11.75 -9.46 -6.09
C GLN A 28 -11.74 -10.92 -6.50
N ARG A 29 -12.00 -11.19 -7.79
CA ARG A 29 -11.87 -12.55 -8.36
C ARG A 29 -10.43 -12.92 -8.71
N LYS A 30 -9.59 -11.91 -9.01
CA LYS A 30 -8.20 -12.11 -9.45
C LYS A 30 -7.24 -11.94 -8.28
N LYS A 31 -6.46 -12.98 -7.97
CA LYS A 31 -5.42 -12.99 -6.91
C LYS A 31 -4.48 -11.78 -7.02
N SER A 32 -3.94 -11.53 -8.22
CA SER A 32 -3.04 -10.39 -8.46
C SER A 32 -3.67 -9.04 -8.17
N LYS A 33 -4.97 -8.87 -8.44
CA LYS A 33 -5.67 -7.61 -8.16
C LYS A 33 -5.90 -7.44 -6.66
N ALA A 34 -6.27 -8.51 -5.96
CA ALA A 34 -6.44 -8.51 -4.51
C ALA A 34 -5.14 -8.13 -3.78
N VAL A 35 -4.04 -8.81 -4.14
CA VAL A 35 -2.69 -8.52 -3.61
C VAL A 35 -2.27 -7.09 -3.91
N ASN A 36 -2.45 -6.62 -5.14
CA ASN A 36 -2.12 -5.24 -5.50
C ASN A 36 -2.92 -4.19 -4.73
N VAL A 37 -4.18 -4.48 -4.38
CA VAL A 37 -5.00 -3.58 -3.54
C VAL A 37 -4.46 -3.55 -2.12
N ALA A 38 -4.21 -4.72 -1.51
CA ALA A 38 -3.66 -4.80 -0.17
C ALA A 38 -2.28 -4.13 -0.05
N CYS A 39 -1.36 -4.40 -0.99
CA CYS A 39 -0.03 -3.80 -0.98
C CYS A 39 -0.10 -2.27 -1.10
N ARG A 40 -0.98 -1.74 -1.95
CA ARG A 40 -1.15 -0.28 -2.07
C ARG A 40 -1.65 0.35 -0.78
N GLU A 41 -2.65 -0.27 -0.16
CA GLU A 41 -3.20 0.24 1.10
C GLU A 41 -2.17 0.16 2.23
N PHE A 42 -1.45 -0.95 2.33
CA PHE A 42 -0.37 -1.11 3.31
C PHE A 42 0.70 -0.03 3.17
N VAL A 43 1.20 0.21 1.94
CA VAL A 43 2.20 1.27 1.70
C VAL A 43 1.65 2.64 2.08
N ARG A 44 0.40 2.96 1.71
CA ARG A 44 -0.26 4.21 2.07
C ARG A 44 -0.39 4.39 3.58
N MET A 45 -0.77 3.33 4.30
CA MET A 45 -0.85 3.33 5.76
C MET A 45 0.52 3.60 6.38
N LYS A 46 1.58 2.91 5.92
CA LYS A 46 2.95 3.11 6.42
C LYS A 46 3.49 4.50 6.15
N GLN A 47 3.20 5.08 4.99
CA GLN A 47 3.55 6.47 4.70
C GLN A 47 2.85 7.44 5.65
N LYS A 48 1.56 7.23 5.93
CA LYS A 48 0.80 8.05 6.88
C LYS A 48 1.34 7.93 8.31
N GLU A 49 1.62 6.72 8.77
CA GLU A 49 2.25 6.45 10.07
C GLU A 49 3.60 7.17 10.19
N TYR A 50 4.43 7.08 9.15
CA TYR A 50 5.72 7.76 9.11
C TYR A 50 5.59 9.27 9.25
N LEU A 51 4.69 9.90 8.48
CA LEU A 51 4.45 11.34 8.56
C LEU A 51 3.94 11.79 9.94
N LEU A 52 3.02 11.02 10.54
CA LEU A 52 2.52 11.30 11.90
C LEU A 52 3.63 11.21 12.94
N ASN A 53 4.50 10.20 12.83
CA ASN A 53 5.66 10.04 13.70
C ASN A 53 6.74 11.12 13.45
N PHE A 54 6.82 11.66 12.23
CA PHE A 54 7.75 12.72 11.87
C PHE A 54 7.35 14.09 12.44
N LYS A 55 6.05 14.32 12.70
CA LYS A 55 5.53 15.57 13.30
C LYS A 55 6.21 15.95 14.62
N GLY A 56 6.76 14.99 15.37
CA GLY A 56 7.51 15.24 16.61
C GLY A 56 8.97 15.71 16.42
N LYS A 57 9.49 15.74 15.19
CA LYS A 57 10.88 16.11 14.87
C LYS A 57 11.03 17.33 13.95
N VAL A 58 9.91 17.90 13.49
CA VAL A 58 9.93 19.11 12.65
C VAL A 58 9.57 20.29 13.53
N SER A 59 10.58 21.10 13.87
CA SER A 59 10.39 22.46 14.35
C SER A 59 9.97 23.30 13.14
N PHE A 60 8.68 23.65 13.08
CA PHE A 60 8.22 24.69 12.18
C PHE A 60 8.61 26.02 12.83
N GLU A 61 9.68 26.64 12.33
CA GLU A 61 9.96 28.04 12.63
C GLU A 61 8.95 28.86 11.83
N ASP A 62 7.95 29.41 12.52
CA ASP A 62 7.02 30.38 11.95
C ASP A 62 7.81 31.63 11.58
N VAL A 63 8.23 31.73 10.32
CA VAL A 63 8.75 32.98 9.75
C VAL A 63 7.54 33.86 9.45
N ASN A 64 7.06 34.58 10.47
CA ASN A 64 6.20 35.75 10.29
C ASN A 64 7.12 36.94 10.00
N GLU A 65 7.08 37.43 8.76
CA GLU A 65 7.57 38.74 8.35
C GLU A 65 6.38 39.68 8.10
#